data_AF-A0A919R2U4-F1
#
_entry.id   AF-A0A919R2U4-F1
#
_cell.length_a   1.000
_cell.length_b   1.000
_cell.length_c   1.000
_cell.angle_alpha   90.00
_cell.angle_beta   90.00
_cell.angle_gamma   90.00
#
_symmetry.space_group_name_H-M   'P 1'
#
loop_
_entity.id
_entity.type
_entity.pdbx_description
1 polymer ?
#
loop_
_entity_poly.entity_id
_entity_poly.type
_entity_poly.pdbx_seq_one_letter_code
_entity_poly.pdbx_strand_id
1 'polypeptide(L)'
;MRNLRRRAPLAAAGLGIAALSLSAVPALAGTVTPDPARAVPAGAPPARPAVSAVSLGTAGSTAAGSTNAGSTIAGSTIAGSTVGGSTVGGSAAAGAAGPGVQAPARPAAAAGDGTRPVCTAPFINLDPRLGPKYLPKKGLLGRILKPYVPLGGLSPQRFLNRYWDFATNFYRFPPDAGFAHAGGYPNGKVLAAGMTLRAGEKLDRFGGEGGSFMAPLGMPFPQRALPPTNLDTNPQSPQYPCNYHQYEVIRDFAVDGGPAAPAFQQPGGGTQYHLVSRFIPEAPPVPEEVPVSWLIANGFLRRLN
;
A
#
# COMPACT_ATOMS: atom_id res chain seq x y z
N MET A 1 28.21 44.52 -37.94
CA MET A 1 27.44 43.95 -36.82
C MET A 1 26.00 43.71 -37.27
N ARG A 2 25.49 42.48 -37.09
CA ARG A 2 24.10 41.99 -37.25
C ARG A 2 23.34 42.34 -38.55
N ASN A 3 23.49 41.51 -39.58
CA ASN A 3 22.52 41.36 -40.66
C ASN A 3 21.79 40.01 -40.51
N LEU A 4 20.50 40.06 -40.15
CA LEU A 4 19.58 38.92 -40.13
C LEU A 4 19.14 38.62 -41.57
N ARG A 5 19.64 37.54 -42.18
CA ARG A 5 19.05 36.96 -43.39
C ARG A 5 18.36 35.65 -43.01
N ARG A 6 17.03 35.65 -42.98
CA ARG A 6 16.21 34.43 -42.94
C ARG A 6 16.20 33.80 -44.34
N ARG A 7 16.53 32.51 -44.44
CA ARG A 7 16.37 31.67 -45.63
C ARG A 7 15.33 30.59 -45.36
N ALA A 8 14.42 30.45 -46.32
CA ALA A 8 13.65 29.27 -46.79
C ALA A 8 12.69 28.52 -45.82
N PRO A 9 11.59 28.00 -46.38
CA PRO A 9 11.66 26.63 -46.88
C PRO A 9 11.19 26.44 -48.35
N LEU A 10 11.92 25.57 -49.06
CA LEU A 10 11.50 24.73 -50.19
C LEU A 10 10.48 23.68 -49.67
N ALA A 11 9.61 23.00 -50.42
CA ALA A 11 9.12 23.06 -51.79
C ALA A 11 7.83 22.21 -51.77
N ALA A 12 6.80 22.61 -52.51
CA ALA A 12 5.61 21.81 -52.77
C ALA A 12 5.70 21.34 -54.23
N ALA A 13 5.86 20.03 -54.44
CA ALA A 13 5.74 19.38 -55.73
C ALA A 13 4.45 18.57 -55.74
N GLY A 14 3.56 18.90 -56.68
CA GLY A 14 2.37 18.13 -56.99
C GLY A 14 2.59 17.16 -58.16
N LEU A 15 1.50 16.43 -58.43
CA LEU A 15 1.16 15.56 -59.57
C LEU A 15 1.34 14.05 -59.40
N GLY A 16 0.24 13.33 -59.65
CA GLY A 16 0.24 11.92 -60.01
C GLY A 16 -1.07 11.20 -59.72
N ILE A 17 -2.13 11.50 -60.46
CA ILE A 17 -3.37 10.71 -60.52
C ILE A 17 -3.07 9.40 -61.28
N ALA A 18 -3.43 8.24 -60.71
CA ALA A 18 -3.64 7.01 -61.45
C ALA A 18 -4.79 6.21 -60.80
N ALA A 19 -5.86 6.02 -61.57
CA ALA A 19 -7.03 5.24 -61.22
C ALA A 19 -6.75 3.73 -61.37
N LEU A 20 -7.21 2.93 -60.41
CA LEU A 20 -7.50 1.51 -60.62
C LEU A 20 -8.83 1.16 -59.93
N SER A 21 -9.67 0.52 -60.73
CA SER A 21 -11.06 0.08 -60.50
C SER A 21 -11.16 -1.37 -60.03
N LEU A 22 -12.39 -1.77 -59.64
CA LEU A 22 -12.94 -3.13 -59.45
C LEU A 22 -12.61 -3.81 -58.08
N SER A 23 -13.52 -4.42 -57.31
CA SER A 23 -14.94 -4.80 -57.49
C SER A 23 -15.61 -4.98 -56.12
N ALA A 24 -16.94 -4.79 -56.07
CA ALA A 24 -17.82 -5.15 -54.96
C ALA A 24 -18.08 -6.67 -54.88
N VAL A 25 -18.24 -7.20 -53.67
CA VAL A 25 -18.65 -8.59 -53.38
C VAL A 25 -20.08 -8.55 -52.83
N PRO A 26 -21.00 -9.42 -53.29
CA PRO A 26 -22.42 -9.33 -52.96
C PRO A 26 -22.77 -10.04 -51.65
N ALA A 27 -23.79 -9.51 -50.98
CA ALA A 27 -24.52 -10.17 -49.91
C ALA A 27 -25.50 -11.20 -50.51
N LEU A 28 -25.49 -12.44 -50.02
CA LEU A 28 -26.56 -13.41 -50.25
C LEU A 28 -27.49 -13.45 -49.04
N ALA A 29 -28.75 -13.11 -49.30
CA ALA A 29 -29.90 -13.42 -48.47
C ALA A 29 -30.32 -14.88 -48.70
N GLY A 30 -30.70 -15.57 -47.62
CA GLY A 30 -31.38 -16.86 -47.66
C GLY A 30 -32.47 -16.88 -46.60
N THR A 31 -33.73 -16.87 -47.03
CA THR A 31 -34.93 -17.08 -46.22
C THR A 31 -35.42 -18.51 -46.38
N VAL A 32 -35.61 -19.26 -45.28
CA VAL A 32 -36.52 -20.41 -45.21
C VAL A 32 -37.25 -20.39 -43.86
N THR A 33 -38.55 -20.66 -43.95
CA THR A 33 -39.68 -20.54 -43.01
C THR A 33 -39.78 -21.64 -41.93
N PRO A 34 -40.72 -21.53 -40.95
CA PRO A 34 -40.67 -22.19 -39.63
C PRO A 34 -41.66 -23.36 -39.44
N ASP A 35 -41.49 -24.16 -38.36
CA ASP A 35 -42.50 -24.62 -37.35
C ASP A 35 -42.01 -25.87 -36.55
N PRO A 36 -42.66 -26.34 -35.45
CA PRO A 36 -43.26 -25.64 -34.30
C PRO A 36 -42.82 -26.24 -32.93
N ALA A 37 -43.25 -25.56 -31.86
CA ALA A 37 -43.63 -26.13 -30.55
C ALA A 37 -42.56 -26.77 -29.63
N ARG A 38 -42.13 -25.99 -28.62
CA ARG A 38 -42.41 -26.35 -27.21
C ARG A 38 -42.40 -25.10 -26.32
N ALA A 39 -43.59 -24.62 -25.97
CA ALA A 39 -43.84 -23.67 -24.89
C ALA A 39 -43.65 -24.41 -23.54
N VAL A 40 -43.13 -23.78 -22.47
CA VAL A 40 -43.84 -23.15 -21.32
C VAL A 40 -42.85 -23.20 -20.12
N PRO A 41 -42.81 -22.31 -19.10
CA PRO A 41 -42.98 -20.85 -19.07
C PRO A 41 -41.89 -20.13 -18.21
N ALA A 42 -41.92 -18.79 -18.25
CA ALA A 42 -41.30 -17.93 -17.24
C ALA A 42 -42.09 -17.99 -15.90
N GLY A 43 -41.39 -18.24 -14.80
CA GLY A 43 -41.93 -18.16 -13.44
C GLY A 43 -41.57 -16.81 -12.79
N ALA A 44 -42.59 -16.06 -12.41
CA ALA A 44 -42.51 -14.87 -11.56
C ALA A 44 -41.99 -15.21 -10.14
N PRO A 45 -41.42 -14.24 -9.39
CA PRO A 45 -40.78 -14.48 -8.10
C PRO A 45 -41.83 -14.69 -6.99
N PRO A 46 -41.60 -15.59 -6.01
CA PRO A 46 -42.45 -15.64 -4.83
C PRO A 46 -42.10 -14.50 -3.85
N ALA A 47 -43.17 -14.00 -3.23
CA ALA A 47 -43.23 -12.87 -2.35
C ALA A 47 -42.55 -13.08 -0.98
N ARG A 48 -42.17 -11.96 -0.37
CA ARG A 48 -41.78 -11.84 1.04
C ARG A 48 -42.95 -12.23 1.96
N PRO A 49 -42.72 -12.91 3.08
CA PRO A 49 -43.54 -12.73 4.27
C PRO A 49 -42.91 -11.69 5.21
N ALA A 50 -43.79 -10.96 5.86
CA ALA A 50 -43.51 -9.88 6.78
C ALA A 50 -42.81 -10.34 8.07
N VAL A 51 -42.08 -9.39 8.63
CA VAL A 51 -41.53 -9.32 9.98
C VAL A 51 -42.53 -9.72 11.07
N SER A 52 -42.09 -10.55 12.01
CA SER A 52 -42.49 -10.50 13.41
C SER A 52 -41.22 -10.53 14.27
N ALA A 53 -41.12 -9.53 15.15
CA ALA A 53 -40.02 -9.32 16.06
C ALA A 53 -40.00 -10.41 17.15
N VAL A 54 -38.82 -10.98 17.39
CA VAL A 54 -38.49 -11.72 18.61
C VAL A 54 -37.17 -11.16 19.14
N SER A 55 -37.27 -10.41 20.24
CA SER A 55 -36.12 -10.04 21.06
C SER A 55 -35.62 -11.28 21.79
N LEU A 56 -34.35 -11.66 21.60
CA LEU A 56 -33.65 -12.52 22.53
C LEU A 56 -32.21 -12.06 22.72
N GLY A 57 -31.81 -12.07 23.98
CA GLY A 57 -30.63 -11.42 24.51
C GLY A 57 -29.31 -12.06 24.08
N THR A 58 -28.28 -11.26 24.24
CA THR A 58 -26.87 -11.64 24.20
C THR A 58 -26.58 -12.89 25.04
N ALA A 59 -26.09 -13.95 24.41
CA ALA A 59 -25.40 -15.03 25.07
C ALA A 59 -24.11 -15.35 24.28
N GLY A 60 -22.98 -15.25 24.97
CA GLY A 60 -21.65 -15.49 24.42
C GLY A 60 -21.48 -16.91 23.92
N SER A 61 -20.81 -17.05 22.78
CA SER A 61 -20.32 -18.35 22.31
C SER A 61 -18.87 -18.53 22.77
N THR A 62 -18.64 -19.50 23.63
CA THR A 62 -17.31 -19.95 24.08
C THR A 62 -16.68 -20.79 22.97
N ALA A 63 -15.59 -20.31 22.37
CA ALA A 63 -14.71 -21.15 21.55
C ALA A 63 -13.66 -21.79 22.47
N ALA A 64 -13.63 -23.13 22.49
CA ALA A 64 -12.65 -23.92 23.22
C ALA A 64 -11.24 -23.75 22.64
N GLY A 65 -10.24 -23.94 23.50
CA GLY A 65 -8.88 -23.44 23.35
C GLY A 65 -8.09 -23.93 22.13
N SER A 66 -7.25 -23.03 21.62
CA SER A 66 -6.10 -23.35 20.78
C SER A 66 -4.83 -22.94 21.53
N THR A 67 -3.97 -23.92 21.82
CA THR A 67 -2.66 -23.71 22.46
C THR A 67 -1.69 -23.12 21.43
N ASN A 68 -1.36 -21.84 21.54
CA ASN A 68 -0.24 -21.26 20.80
C ASN A 68 1.00 -21.27 21.70
N ALA A 69 1.94 -22.18 21.43
CA ALA A 69 3.25 -22.16 22.07
C ALA A 69 4.07 -20.98 21.52
N GLY A 70 4.41 -20.02 22.39
CA GLY A 70 5.41 -18.99 22.12
C GLY A 70 4.92 -17.75 21.37
N SER A 71 4.07 -16.93 21.97
CA SER A 71 3.87 -15.53 21.53
C SER A 71 3.83 -14.59 22.72
N THR A 72 4.83 -13.70 22.80
CA THR A 72 4.87 -12.59 23.76
C THR A 72 4.18 -11.39 23.12
N ILE A 73 2.98 -11.04 23.56
CA ILE A 73 2.34 -9.77 23.17
C ILE A 73 2.66 -8.74 24.25
N ALA A 74 3.60 -7.84 23.94
CA ALA A 74 3.86 -6.67 24.78
C ALA A 74 2.95 -5.52 24.34
N GLY A 75 1.97 -5.16 25.19
CA GLY A 75 1.28 -3.86 25.10
C GLY A 75 -0.24 -3.85 24.87
N SER A 76 -1.00 -4.89 25.19
CA SER A 76 -2.46 -4.82 25.14
C SER A 76 -3.05 -4.41 26.50
N THR A 77 -3.61 -3.20 26.60
CA THR A 77 -4.56 -2.88 27.69
C THR A 77 -5.91 -3.48 27.33
N ILE A 78 -6.25 -4.63 27.89
CA ILE A 78 -7.63 -5.16 27.84
C ILE A 78 -8.34 -4.72 29.11
N ALA A 79 -9.30 -3.81 28.99
CA ALA A 79 -10.19 -3.47 30.08
C ALA A 79 -11.12 -4.67 30.36
N GLY A 80 -10.94 -5.32 31.51
CA GLY A 80 -11.89 -6.31 32.04
C GLY A 80 -11.59 -7.78 31.75
N SER A 81 -10.36 -8.27 31.95
CA SER A 81 -10.11 -9.73 32.00
C SER A 81 -9.24 -10.11 33.19
N THR A 82 -9.74 -11.04 34.02
CA THR A 82 -9.01 -11.67 35.11
C THR A 82 -8.27 -12.89 34.56
N VAL A 83 -6.94 -12.89 34.58
CA VAL A 83 -6.14 -14.09 34.27
C VAL A 83 -5.75 -14.74 35.60
N GLY A 84 -6.35 -15.89 35.89
CA GLY A 84 -5.99 -16.72 37.03
C GLY A 84 -4.68 -17.46 36.75
N GLY A 85 -3.71 -17.31 37.66
CA GLY A 85 -2.48 -18.11 37.66
C GLY A 85 -1.30 -17.48 36.92
N SER A 86 -0.68 -16.47 37.53
CA SER A 86 0.77 -16.26 37.40
C SER A 86 1.29 -15.62 38.67
N THR A 87 2.06 -16.39 39.43
CA THR A 87 2.81 -15.97 40.60
C THR A 87 3.89 -14.97 40.20
N VAL A 88 3.74 -13.70 40.60
CA VAL A 88 4.86 -12.76 40.68
C VAL A 88 5.41 -12.84 42.10
N GLY A 89 6.61 -13.39 42.23
CA GLY A 89 7.33 -13.44 43.48
C GLY A 89 7.75 -12.03 43.91
N GLY A 90 7.42 -11.69 45.17
CA GLY A 90 7.98 -10.55 45.89
C GLY A 90 7.09 -9.30 45.90
N SER A 91 6.20 -9.20 46.88
CA SER A 91 6.35 -8.26 48.01
C SER A 91 5.04 -8.18 48.81
N ALA A 92 5.17 -8.31 50.11
CA ALA A 92 4.10 -8.42 51.09
C ALA A 92 3.23 -7.15 51.18
N ALA A 93 1.95 -7.36 51.47
CA ALA A 93 1.02 -6.31 51.85
C ALA A 93 1.10 -6.02 53.36
N ALA A 94 1.08 -4.75 53.74
CA ALA A 94 0.59 -4.30 55.05
C ALA A 94 0.06 -2.85 54.98
N GLY A 95 -1.26 -2.73 55.13
CA GLY A 95 -1.98 -1.76 55.98
C GLY A 95 -1.70 -0.24 55.99
N ALA A 96 -2.78 0.49 55.68
CA ALA A 96 -3.32 1.67 56.38
C ALA A 96 -2.76 3.12 56.13
N ALA A 97 -3.64 3.91 55.51
CA ALA A 97 -4.05 5.32 55.74
C ALA A 97 -3.06 6.41 56.24
N GLY A 98 -2.92 7.48 55.45
CA GLY A 98 -2.44 8.82 55.86
C GLY A 98 -2.07 9.74 54.68
N PRO A 99 -2.31 11.07 54.73
CA PRO A 99 -2.40 11.93 53.54
C PRO A 99 -1.06 12.56 53.10
N GLY A 100 -0.96 12.86 51.80
CA GLY A 100 -0.04 13.85 51.25
C GLY A 100 1.40 13.38 50.99
N VAL A 101 1.62 12.73 49.84
CA VAL A 101 2.97 12.62 49.26
C VAL A 101 2.90 13.03 47.79
N GLN A 102 3.72 14.01 47.44
CA GLN A 102 3.88 14.58 46.11
C GLN A 102 4.03 13.49 45.05
N ALA A 103 3.31 13.64 43.94
CA ALA A 103 3.47 12.80 42.76
C ALA A 103 4.95 12.80 42.33
N PRO A 104 5.55 11.64 41.99
CA PRO A 104 6.92 11.61 41.50
C PRO A 104 7.02 12.46 40.25
N ALA A 105 8.00 13.37 40.24
CA ALA A 105 8.31 14.23 39.11
C ALA A 105 8.45 13.38 37.84
N ARG A 106 7.67 13.73 36.83
CA ARG A 106 7.80 13.20 35.46
C ARG A 106 9.28 13.32 35.06
N PRO A 107 9.92 12.27 34.51
CA PRO A 107 11.29 12.41 34.02
C PRO A 107 11.34 13.60 33.07
N ALA A 108 12.21 14.56 33.38
CA ALA A 108 12.47 15.68 32.49
C ALA A 108 12.79 15.11 31.12
N ALA A 109 11.98 15.45 30.12
CA ALA A 109 12.30 15.18 28.74
C ALA A 109 13.71 15.71 28.51
N ALA A 110 14.63 14.82 28.13
CA ALA A 110 15.96 15.22 27.70
C ALA A 110 15.80 16.38 26.73
N ALA A 111 16.45 17.51 27.03
CA ALA A 111 16.41 18.70 26.22
C ALA A 111 16.93 18.31 24.83
N GLY A 112 16.01 18.04 23.91
CA GLY A 112 16.31 17.74 22.52
C GLY A 112 17.03 18.94 21.91
N ASP A 113 17.89 18.65 20.93
CA ASP A 113 18.75 19.56 20.16
C ASP A 113 18.02 20.70 19.38
N GLY A 114 16.80 21.07 19.78
CA GLY A 114 15.94 22.03 19.09
C GLY A 114 15.36 21.51 17.77
N THR A 115 15.70 20.28 17.34
CA THR A 115 15.09 19.68 16.16
C THR A 115 13.80 18.97 16.56
N ARG A 116 12.71 19.30 15.85
CA ARG A 116 11.42 18.66 16.06
C ARG A 116 11.50 17.19 15.61
N PRO A 117 10.96 16.23 16.37
CA PRO A 117 10.85 14.85 15.93
C PRO A 117 10.12 14.79 14.60
N VAL A 118 10.68 14.07 13.64
CA VAL A 118 10.08 13.82 12.33
C VAL A 118 9.64 12.37 12.23
N CYS A 119 8.65 12.10 11.38
CA CYS A 119 8.19 10.76 11.10
C CYS A 119 7.73 9.97 12.34
N THR A 120 7.20 10.68 13.33
CA THR A 120 6.63 10.14 14.55
C THR A 120 5.54 11.11 15.05
N ALA A 121 4.95 10.83 16.20
CA ALA A 121 4.00 11.72 16.84
C ALA A 121 4.60 13.14 17.03
N PRO A 122 3.79 14.21 16.89
CA PRO A 122 2.34 14.19 16.68
C PRO A 122 1.95 13.81 15.26
N PHE A 123 0.84 13.08 15.12
CA PHE A 123 0.24 12.72 13.84
C PHE A 123 -0.68 13.84 13.33
N ILE A 124 -1.00 13.81 12.03
CA ILE A 124 -1.96 14.76 11.45
C ILE A 124 -3.30 14.60 12.17
N ASN A 125 -3.87 15.72 12.64
CA ASN A 125 -5.10 15.72 13.43
C ASN A 125 -5.07 14.81 14.69
N LEU A 126 -3.86 14.53 15.22
CA LEU A 126 -3.64 13.58 16.32
C LEU A 126 -4.14 12.16 16.04
N ASP A 127 -4.32 11.79 14.77
CA ASP A 127 -4.79 10.48 14.35
C ASP A 127 -3.64 9.69 13.71
N PRO A 128 -3.18 8.59 14.32
CA PRO A 128 -2.06 7.80 13.79
C PRO A 128 -2.31 7.25 12.40
N ARG A 129 -3.57 7.05 11.99
CA ARG A 129 -3.89 6.60 10.63
C ARG A 129 -3.45 7.60 9.58
N LEU A 130 -3.35 8.89 9.92
CA LEU A 130 -3.03 9.95 8.97
C LEU A 130 -1.53 10.24 8.85
N GLY A 131 -0.69 9.46 9.55
CA GLY A 131 0.75 9.58 9.51
C GLY A 131 1.29 10.84 10.20
N PRO A 132 2.60 11.04 10.15
CA PRO A 132 3.30 11.99 11.01
C PRO A 132 3.14 13.42 10.50
N LYS A 133 2.94 14.36 11.43
CA LYS A 133 2.73 15.78 11.08
C LYS A 133 4.01 16.44 10.57
N TYR A 134 5.17 15.96 11.00
CA TYR A 134 6.46 16.56 10.66
C TYR A 134 7.31 15.57 9.88
N LEU A 135 7.81 16.04 8.74
CA LEU A 135 8.59 15.25 7.80
C LEU A 135 9.99 15.84 7.61
N PRO A 136 11.00 15.01 7.28
CA PRO A 136 12.32 15.48 6.90
C PRO A 136 12.27 16.47 5.74
N LYS A 137 13.05 17.56 5.84
CA LYS A 137 13.19 18.58 4.78
C LYS A 137 14.58 18.63 4.15
N LYS A 138 15.53 17.86 4.67
CA LYS A 138 16.94 17.85 4.26
C LYS A 138 17.36 16.43 3.85
N GLY A 139 18.51 16.32 3.19
CA GLY A 139 19.07 15.04 2.77
C GLY A 139 18.23 14.33 1.70
N LEU A 140 18.44 13.02 1.56
CA LEU A 140 17.73 12.18 0.58
C LEU A 140 16.23 12.15 0.85
N LEU A 141 15.81 11.87 2.09
CA LEU A 141 14.40 11.86 2.49
C LEU A 141 13.72 13.21 2.23
N GLY A 142 14.40 14.34 2.51
CA GLY A 142 13.87 15.66 2.18
C GLY A 142 13.61 15.86 0.68
N ARG A 143 14.46 15.31 -0.20
CA ARG A 143 14.24 15.35 -1.66
C ARG A 143 13.08 14.46 -2.09
N ILE A 144 13.03 13.23 -1.58
CA ILE A 144 11.96 12.25 -1.86
C ILE A 144 10.58 12.78 -1.42
N LEU A 145 10.53 13.48 -0.28
CA LEU A 145 9.30 13.98 0.32
C LEU A 145 8.94 15.41 -0.11
N LYS A 146 9.84 16.13 -0.78
CA LYS A 146 9.59 17.51 -1.23
C LYS A 146 8.27 17.71 -2.00
N PRO A 147 7.87 16.83 -2.94
CA PRO A 147 6.61 17.00 -3.65
C PRO A 147 5.39 16.45 -2.91
N TYR A 148 5.55 15.85 -1.73
CA TYR A 148 4.45 15.24 -0.99
C TYR A 148 3.55 16.29 -0.34
N VAL A 149 2.29 16.28 -0.73
CA VAL A 149 1.22 17.04 -0.07
C VAL A 149 0.39 16.04 0.75
N PRO A 150 0.52 16.04 2.09
CA PRO A 150 -0.25 15.14 2.93
C PRO A 150 -1.75 15.27 2.66
N LEU A 151 -2.40 14.12 2.47
CA LEU A 151 -3.83 14.00 2.18
C LEU A 151 -4.30 14.67 0.88
N GLY A 152 -3.39 15.22 0.06
CA GLY A 152 -3.67 15.87 -1.22
C GLY A 152 -4.75 16.96 -1.16
N GLY A 153 -4.81 17.71 -0.05
CA GLY A 153 -5.78 18.80 0.14
C GLY A 153 -7.15 18.36 0.65
N LEU A 154 -7.40 17.07 0.88
CA LEU A 154 -8.60 16.62 1.58
C LEU A 154 -8.52 16.94 3.08
N SER A 155 -9.69 17.12 3.70
CA SER A 155 -9.77 17.10 5.16
C SER A 155 -9.44 15.69 5.70
N PRO A 156 -8.89 15.58 6.92
CA PRO A 156 -8.64 14.31 7.62
C PRO A 156 -9.77 13.29 7.47
N GLN A 157 -11.01 13.68 7.80
CA GLN A 157 -12.16 12.76 7.75
C GLN A 157 -12.51 12.36 6.32
N ARG A 158 -12.44 13.27 5.34
CA ARG A 158 -12.73 12.93 3.93
C ARG A 158 -11.69 11.96 3.37
N PHE A 159 -10.43 12.10 3.79
CA PHE A 159 -9.38 11.16 3.43
C PHE A 159 -9.66 9.76 3.99
N LEU A 160 -9.95 9.65 5.29
CA LEU A 160 -10.27 8.37 5.93
C LEU A 160 -11.52 7.74 5.33
N ASN A 161 -12.60 8.50 5.11
CA ASN A 161 -13.81 7.96 4.49
C ASN A 161 -13.56 7.37 3.09
N ARG A 162 -12.56 7.89 2.36
CA ARG A 162 -12.22 7.42 1.03
C ARG A 162 -11.29 6.21 1.03
N TYR A 163 -10.29 6.21 1.91
CA TYR A 163 -9.19 5.24 1.83
C TYR A 163 -9.10 4.28 3.01
N TRP A 164 -9.76 4.56 4.13
CA TRP A 164 -9.75 3.67 5.28
C TRP A 164 -10.96 2.74 5.23
N ASP A 165 -10.71 1.46 5.47
CA ASP A 165 -11.75 0.50 5.78
C ASP A 165 -11.89 0.41 7.31
N PHE A 166 -13.01 0.92 7.83
CA PHE A 166 -13.30 0.93 9.26
C PHE A 166 -13.67 -0.46 9.80
N ALA A 167 -14.08 -1.40 8.95
CA ALA A 167 -14.42 -2.75 9.38
C ALA A 167 -13.17 -3.60 9.60
N THR A 168 -12.19 -3.50 8.70
CA THR A 168 -10.92 -4.24 8.81
C THR A 168 -9.82 -3.46 9.50
N ASN A 169 -10.07 -2.18 9.81
CA ASN A 169 -9.10 -1.25 10.38
C ASN A 169 -7.81 -1.18 9.56
N PHE A 170 -7.96 -1.09 8.23
CA PHE A 170 -6.85 -1.09 7.28
C PHE A 170 -7.11 -0.15 6.10
N TYR A 171 -6.04 0.23 5.38
CA TYR A 171 -6.17 1.00 4.15
C TYR A 171 -6.75 0.15 3.01
N ARG A 172 -7.66 0.74 2.22
CA ARG A 172 -8.13 0.21 0.94
C ARG A 172 -7.04 0.44 -0.11
N PHE A 173 -6.20 -0.56 -0.31
CA PHE A 173 -5.20 -0.54 -1.38
C PHE A 173 -5.86 -0.74 -2.75
N PRO A 174 -5.25 -0.22 -3.84
CA PRO A 174 -5.70 -0.55 -5.19
C PRO A 174 -5.57 -2.07 -5.45
N PRO A 175 -6.36 -2.62 -6.38
CA PRO A 175 -6.26 -4.02 -6.77
C PRO A 175 -4.94 -4.29 -7.52
N ASP A 176 -4.73 -5.56 -7.92
CA ASP A 176 -3.63 -5.97 -8.81
C ASP A 176 -2.25 -5.54 -8.31
N ALA A 177 -1.98 -5.79 -7.02
CA ALA A 177 -0.74 -5.40 -6.36
C ALA A 177 -0.41 -3.90 -6.49
N GLY A 178 -1.43 -3.05 -6.69
CA GLY A 178 -1.24 -1.62 -6.86
C GLY A 178 -0.69 -1.20 -8.22
N PHE A 179 -0.60 -2.08 -9.22
CA PHE A 179 -0.14 -1.69 -10.55
C PHE A 179 -1.19 -0.88 -11.31
N ALA A 180 -0.75 0.14 -12.05
CA ALA A 180 -1.63 0.94 -12.88
C ALA A 180 -2.21 0.11 -14.02
N HIS A 181 -3.39 0.52 -14.50
CA HIS A 181 -4.07 -0.11 -15.62
C HIS A 181 -3.99 0.78 -16.86
N ALA A 182 -3.98 0.19 -18.05
CA ALA A 182 -3.95 0.90 -19.32
C ALA A 182 -5.08 1.94 -19.39
N GLY A 183 -4.72 3.20 -19.69
CA GLY A 183 -5.67 4.32 -19.75
C GLY A 183 -6.25 4.76 -18.40
N GLY A 184 -5.81 4.17 -17.28
CA GLY A 184 -6.36 4.45 -15.95
C GLY A 184 -7.75 3.85 -15.69
N TYR A 185 -8.19 2.92 -16.54
CA TYR A 185 -9.50 2.28 -16.40
C TYR A 185 -9.44 1.04 -15.51
N PRO A 186 -10.41 0.80 -14.60
CA PRO A 186 -10.41 -0.37 -13.73
C PRO A 186 -10.44 -1.72 -14.46
N ASN A 187 -10.98 -1.76 -15.69
CA ASN A 187 -11.01 -2.94 -16.55
C ASN A 187 -9.90 -2.92 -17.62
N GLY A 188 -8.99 -1.96 -17.56
CA GLY A 188 -7.84 -1.89 -18.45
C GLY A 188 -6.86 -3.01 -18.19
N LYS A 189 -5.99 -3.30 -19.17
CA LYS A 189 -4.90 -4.25 -18.96
C LYS A 189 -3.98 -3.76 -17.83
N VAL A 190 -3.66 -4.61 -16.86
CA VAL A 190 -2.65 -4.33 -15.82
C VAL A 190 -1.30 -4.05 -16.48
N LEU A 191 -0.64 -2.96 -16.08
CA LEU A 191 0.66 -2.54 -16.58
C LEU A 191 1.77 -3.09 -15.69
N ALA A 192 1.87 -4.41 -15.60
CA ALA A 192 2.95 -5.12 -14.94
C ALA A 192 3.60 -6.12 -15.90
N ALA A 193 4.90 -6.30 -15.80
CA ALA A 193 5.65 -7.29 -16.58
C ALA A 193 6.84 -7.82 -15.77
N GLY A 194 7.31 -9.02 -16.13
CA GLY A 194 8.56 -9.54 -15.60
C GLY A 194 9.73 -8.62 -15.95
N MET A 195 10.47 -8.17 -14.95
CA MET A 195 11.67 -7.35 -15.08
C MET A 195 12.81 -8.01 -14.30
N THR A 196 14.04 -7.93 -14.83
CA THR A 196 15.24 -8.39 -14.10
C THR A 196 15.89 -7.20 -13.42
N LEU A 197 16.01 -7.28 -12.09
CA LEU A 197 16.84 -6.39 -11.30
C LEU A 197 18.27 -6.93 -11.32
N ARG A 198 19.21 -6.13 -11.80
CA ARG A 198 20.61 -6.50 -11.99
C ARG A 198 21.46 -6.13 -10.78
N ALA A 199 22.51 -6.92 -10.55
CA ALA A 199 23.51 -6.59 -9.55
C ALA A 199 24.05 -5.15 -9.72
N GLY A 200 24.13 -4.42 -8.60
CA GLY A 200 24.50 -3.00 -8.55
C GLY A 200 23.31 -2.03 -8.62
N GLU A 201 22.11 -2.48 -9.00
CA GLU A 201 20.92 -1.63 -8.93
C GLU A 201 20.60 -1.27 -7.48
N LYS A 202 20.18 -0.01 -7.27
CA LYS A 202 19.86 0.53 -5.94
C LYS A 202 18.36 0.73 -5.79
N LEU A 203 17.84 0.23 -4.69
CA LEU A 203 16.42 0.21 -4.37
C LEU A 203 16.19 0.86 -3.02
N ASP A 204 14.97 1.28 -2.76
CA ASP A 204 14.53 1.73 -1.44
C ASP A 204 13.08 1.32 -1.14
N ARG A 205 12.69 1.45 0.13
CA ARG A 205 11.33 1.15 0.60
C ARG A 205 10.96 2.00 1.81
N PHE A 206 9.70 2.43 1.85
CA PHE A 206 9.03 2.92 3.06
C PHE A 206 8.16 1.79 3.64
N GLY A 207 8.60 1.18 4.74
CA GLY A 207 7.98 -0.01 5.32
C GLY A 207 9.01 -1.01 5.82
N GLY A 208 8.61 -1.85 6.76
CA GLY A 208 9.49 -2.90 7.29
C GLY A 208 9.83 -3.97 6.24
N GLU A 209 10.87 -4.74 6.54
CA GLU A 209 11.45 -5.76 5.65
C GLU A 209 10.59 -7.02 5.49
N GLY A 210 9.49 -7.13 6.23
CA GLY A 210 8.50 -8.19 6.05
C GLY A 210 7.58 -7.98 4.84
N GLY A 211 7.66 -6.84 4.15
CA GLY A 211 6.88 -6.58 2.94
C GLY A 211 7.62 -6.94 1.65
N SER A 212 6.88 -6.90 0.54
CA SER A 212 7.33 -7.42 -0.76
C SER A 212 7.27 -6.41 -1.90
N PHE A 213 7.35 -5.11 -1.59
CA PHE A 213 7.36 -4.05 -2.61
C PHE A 213 8.58 -3.15 -2.46
N MET A 214 9.22 -2.80 -3.56
CA MET A 214 10.37 -1.90 -3.59
C MET A 214 10.19 -0.86 -4.70
N ALA A 215 11.01 0.19 -4.67
CA ALA A 215 11.11 1.14 -5.77
C ALA A 215 12.58 1.44 -6.08
N PRO A 216 12.88 2.00 -7.26
CA PRO A 216 14.19 2.60 -7.54
C PRO A 216 14.57 3.64 -6.47
N LEU A 217 15.84 3.61 -6.05
CA LEU A 217 16.37 4.53 -5.04
C LEU A 217 16.11 6.00 -5.42
N GLY A 218 15.54 6.76 -4.49
CA GLY A 218 15.30 8.20 -4.66
C GLY A 218 13.98 8.55 -5.34
N MET A 219 13.14 7.55 -5.67
CA MET A 219 11.82 7.81 -6.25
C MET A 219 10.95 8.67 -5.32
N PRO A 220 10.37 9.78 -5.80
CA PRO A 220 9.50 10.64 -4.99
C PRO A 220 8.36 9.88 -4.30
N PHE A 221 8.08 10.21 -3.03
CA PHE A 221 7.02 9.54 -2.27
C PHE A 221 5.63 9.57 -2.95
N PRO A 222 5.18 10.69 -3.55
CA PRO A 222 3.91 10.73 -4.28
C PRO A 222 3.82 9.78 -5.47
N GLN A 223 4.96 9.45 -6.09
CA GLN A 223 5.00 8.54 -7.24
C GLN A 223 4.82 7.07 -6.83
N ARG A 224 4.96 6.77 -5.53
CA ARG A 224 4.80 5.43 -4.96
C ARG A 224 3.35 5.13 -4.54
N ALA A 225 2.52 6.17 -4.47
CA ALA A 225 1.12 6.05 -4.03
C ALA A 225 0.95 5.21 -2.75
N LEU A 226 1.77 5.51 -1.73
CA LEU A 226 1.71 4.87 -0.41
C LEU A 226 0.83 5.68 0.55
N PRO A 227 0.16 5.03 1.52
CA PRO A 227 -0.58 5.75 2.55
C PRO A 227 0.37 6.47 3.53
N PRO A 228 -0.13 7.49 4.25
CA PRO A 228 0.69 8.28 5.17
C PRO A 228 1.41 7.48 6.26
N THR A 229 0.83 6.36 6.71
CA THR A 229 1.39 5.50 7.77
C THR A 229 2.70 4.83 7.37
N ASN A 230 3.01 4.72 6.08
CA ASN A 230 4.32 4.23 5.63
C ASN A 230 5.47 5.18 6.02
N LEU A 231 5.16 6.43 6.42
CA LEU A 231 6.13 7.40 6.94
C LEU A 231 6.29 7.33 8.46
N ASP A 232 5.55 6.48 9.16
CA ASP A 232 5.70 6.32 10.60
C ASP A 232 6.96 5.52 10.93
N THR A 233 7.84 6.10 11.73
CA THR A 233 9.04 5.42 12.22
C THR A 233 8.61 4.26 13.11
N ASN A 234 9.07 3.07 12.73
CA ASN A 234 8.83 1.86 13.51
C ASN A 234 9.56 1.95 14.87
N PRO A 235 8.86 1.92 16.02
CA PRO A 235 9.50 1.98 17.33
C PRO A 235 10.47 0.83 17.60
N GLN A 236 10.27 -0.32 16.97
CA GLN A 236 11.15 -1.50 17.05
C GLN A 236 12.39 -1.36 16.15
N SER A 237 12.45 -0.35 15.29
CA SER A 237 13.60 -0.08 14.43
C SER A 237 13.83 1.43 14.26
N PRO A 238 14.09 2.15 15.38
CA PRO A 238 14.16 3.61 15.38
C PRO A 238 15.34 4.16 14.58
N GLN A 239 16.34 3.32 14.27
CA GLN A 239 17.47 3.67 13.42
C GLN A 239 17.09 3.93 11.95
N TYR A 240 15.89 3.53 11.52
CA TYR A 240 15.35 3.79 10.18
C TYR A 240 14.22 4.83 10.25
N PRO A 241 14.56 6.14 10.28
CA PRO A 241 13.55 7.20 10.35
C PRO A 241 12.59 7.11 9.17
N CYS A 242 11.31 7.39 9.42
CA CYS A 242 10.23 7.25 8.44
C CYS A 242 10.06 5.83 7.89
N ASN A 243 10.58 4.82 8.60
CA ASN A 243 10.60 3.43 8.14
C ASN A 243 11.23 3.30 6.75
N TYR A 244 12.25 4.12 6.48
CA TYR A 244 12.89 4.20 5.18
C TYR A 244 14.16 3.36 5.18
N HIS A 245 14.24 2.46 4.20
CA HIS A 245 15.35 1.52 4.03
C HIS A 245 15.89 1.60 2.60
N GLN A 246 17.19 1.37 2.45
CA GLN A 246 17.89 1.40 1.17
C GLN A 246 18.62 0.08 0.96
N TYR A 247 18.69 -0.36 -0.29
CA TYR A 247 19.26 -1.64 -0.65
C TYR A 247 20.04 -1.55 -1.96
N GLU A 248 20.96 -2.48 -2.11
CA GLU A 248 21.65 -2.77 -3.37
C GLU A 248 21.40 -4.23 -3.74
N VAL A 249 21.10 -4.45 -5.01
CA VAL A 249 21.00 -5.78 -5.60
C VAL A 249 22.40 -6.37 -5.71
N ILE A 250 22.62 -7.54 -5.12
CA ILE A 250 23.93 -8.22 -5.12
C ILE A 250 23.94 -9.39 -6.09
N ARG A 251 22.77 -9.94 -6.41
CA ARG A 251 22.58 -11.02 -7.38
C ARG A 251 21.37 -10.68 -8.24
N ASP A 252 21.45 -10.95 -9.54
CA ASP A 252 20.32 -10.79 -10.45
C ASP A 252 19.12 -11.62 -10.01
N PHE A 253 17.92 -11.03 -10.03
CA PHE A 253 16.66 -11.75 -9.86
C PHE A 253 15.54 -11.04 -10.61
N ALA A 254 14.47 -11.77 -10.92
CA ALA A 254 13.30 -11.22 -11.60
C ALA A 254 12.18 -10.86 -10.61
N VAL A 255 11.37 -9.88 -11.00
CA VAL A 255 10.25 -9.31 -10.25
C VAL A 255 9.12 -8.98 -11.21
N ASP A 256 7.91 -8.75 -10.69
CA ASP A 256 6.97 -7.91 -11.43
C ASP A 256 7.38 -6.45 -11.30
N GLY A 257 7.47 -5.75 -12.42
CA GLY A 257 7.73 -4.32 -12.45
C GLY A 257 6.72 -3.57 -13.31
N GLY A 258 6.40 -2.35 -12.89
CA GLY A 258 5.42 -1.51 -13.55
C GLY A 258 5.08 -0.25 -12.77
N PRO A 259 4.36 0.71 -13.39
CA PRO A 259 3.91 1.93 -12.70
C PRO A 259 2.92 1.62 -11.58
N ALA A 260 3.08 2.29 -10.43
CA ALA A 260 2.10 2.28 -9.35
C ALA A 260 0.82 3.04 -9.77
N ALA A 261 -0.34 2.49 -9.44
CA ALA A 261 -1.63 3.14 -9.64
C ALA A 261 -1.76 4.39 -8.75
N PRO A 262 -2.48 5.43 -9.19
CA PRO A 262 -2.83 6.55 -8.32
C PRO A 262 -3.62 6.08 -7.10
N ALA A 263 -3.20 6.46 -5.89
CA ALA A 263 -3.87 6.09 -4.64
C ALA A 263 -3.56 7.09 -3.52
N PHE A 264 -4.36 7.09 -2.45
CA PHE A 264 -4.13 7.90 -1.24
C PHE A 264 -3.89 9.40 -1.51
N GLN A 265 -4.64 9.96 -2.49
CA GLN A 265 -4.50 11.33 -2.99
C GLN A 265 -3.11 11.67 -3.55
N GLN A 266 -2.36 10.65 -3.96
CA GLN A 266 -1.09 10.80 -4.65
C GLN A 266 -1.22 10.32 -6.10
N PRO A 267 -0.46 10.93 -7.03
CA PRO A 267 -0.57 10.62 -8.46
C PRO A 267 -0.06 9.23 -8.83
N GLY A 268 0.82 8.61 -8.03
CA GLY A 268 1.46 7.35 -8.42
C GLY A 268 2.32 7.52 -9.67
N GLY A 269 2.36 6.47 -10.50
CA GLY A 269 3.03 6.44 -11.80
C GLY A 269 4.52 6.15 -11.76
N GLY A 270 5.14 6.11 -10.58
CA GLY A 270 6.51 5.64 -10.42
C GLY A 270 6.59 4.12 -10.55
N THR A 271 7.73 3.61 -11.03
CA THR A 271 7.99 2.17 -11.06
C THR A 271 8.02 1.58 -9.66
N GLN A 272 7.21 0.56 -9.44
CA GLN A 272 7.32 -0.33 -8.29
C GLN A 272 7.76 -1.72 -8.73
N TYR A 273 8.40 -2.44 -7.81
CA TYR A 273 8.81 -3.82 -7.97
C TYR A 273 8.09 -4.68 -6.93
N HIS A 274 7.36 -5.70 -7.38
CA HIS A 274 6.67 -6.67 -6.53
C HIS A 274 7.45 -7.98 -6.51
N LEU A 275 7.88 -8.36 -5.31
CA LEU A 275 8.76 -9.48 -5.05
C LEU A 275 7.93 -10.76 -4.91
N VAL A 276 7.97 -11.61 -5.93
CA VAL A 276 7.13 -12.81 -6.04
C VAL A 276 7.96 -14.06 -6.34
N SER A 277 7.63 -15.16 -5.69
CA SER A 277 8.43 -16.40 -5.66
C SER A 277 8.50 -17.10 -7.01
N ARG A 278 7.52 -16.91 -7.89
CA ARG A 278 7.51 -17.48 -9.25
C ARG A 278 8.69 -17.03 -10.13
N PHE A 279 9.40 -15.96 -9.76
CA PHE A 279 10.61 -15.50 -10.45
C PHE A 279 11.91 -15.89 -9.75
N ILE A 280 11.83 -16.49 -8.57
CA ILE A 280 12.97 -16.80 -7.70
C ILE A 280 12.87 -18.29 -7.32
N PRO A 281 13.44 -19.20 -8.11
CA PRO A 281 13.32 -20.64 -7.88
C PRO A 281 13.75 -21.10 -6.48
N GLU A 282 14.66 -20.38 -5.83
CA GLU A 282 15.13 -20.67 -4.47
C GLU A 282 14.16 -20.21 -3.38
N ALA A 283 13.21 -19.33 -3.69
CA ALA A 283 12.24 -18.83 -2.73
C ALA A 283 11.12 -19.86 -2.49
N PRO A 284 10.56 -19.93 -1.27
CA PRO A 284 9.37 -20.73 -1.01
C PRO A 284 8.24 -20.34 -1.97
N PRO A 285 7.56 -21.30 -2.63
CA PRO A 285 6.50 -20.99 -3.58
C PRO A 285 5.22 -20.48 -2.90
N VAL A 286 5.07 -20.71 -1.59
CA VAL A 286 3.94 -20.25 -0.77
C VAL A 286 4.46 -19.65 0.53
N PRO A 287 4.03 -18.42 0.92
CA PRO A 287 3.17 -17.51 0.14
C PRO A 287 3.86 -17.05 -1.16
N GLU A 288 3.07 -16.53 -2.10
CA GLU A 288 3.61 -16.01 -3.37
C GLU A 288 4.57 -14.84 -3.15
N GLU A 289 4.25 -13.96 -2.20
CA GLU A 289 5.08 -12.80 -1.88
C GLU A 289 6.36 -13.20 -1.14
N VAL A 290 7.51 -12.72 -1.63
CA VAL A 290 8.82 -12.93 -1.01
C VAL A 290 9.19 -11.69 -0.20
N PRO A 291 9.35 -11.77 1.13
CA PRO A 291 9.67 -10.60 1.94
C PRO A 291 11.10 -10.11 1.66
N VAL A 292 11.33 -8.80 1.74
CA VAL A 292 12.66 -8.19 1.58
C VAL A 292 13.69 -8.84 2.53
N SER A 293 13.28 -9.18 3.75
CA SER A 293 14.14 -9.87 4.73
C SER A 293 14.68 -11.22 4.21
N TRP A 294 13.88 -11.96 3.43
CA TRP A 294 14.31 -13.23 2.83
C TRP A 294 15.37 -13.00 1.74
N LEU A 295 15.17 -11.99 0.88
CA LEU A 295 16.16 -11.64 -0.15
C LEU A 295 17.51 -11.23 0.46
N ILE A 296 17.49 -10.54 1.59
CA ILE A 296 18.71 -10.19 2.33
C ILE A 296 19.37 -11.43 2.90
N ALA A 297 18.60 -12.30 3.57
CA ALA A 297 19.13 -13.52 4.19
C ALA A 297 19.73 -14.50 3.16
N ASN A 298 19.26 -14.46 1.91
CA ASN A 298 19.69 -15.35 0.83
C ASN A 298 20.66 -14.69 -0.17
N GLY A 299 21.14 -13.48 0.12
CA GLY A 299 22.21 -12.84 -0.64
C GLY A 299 21.79 -12.24 -1.99
N PHE A 300 20.51 -11.94 -2.17
CA PHE A 300 20.00 -11.18 -3.33
C PHE A 300 20.10 -9.67 -3.10
N LEU A 301 19.91 -9.22 -1.85
CA LEU A 301 19.97 -7.82 -1.46
C LEU A 301 20.96 -7.60 -0.31
N ARG A 302 21.55 -6.40 -0.28
CA ARG A 302 22.30 -5.89 0.88
C ARG A 302 21.75 -4.53 1.29
N ARG A 303 21.64 -4.29 2.60
CA ARG A 303 21.26 -2.97 3.15
C ARG A 303 22.33 -1.93 2.83
N LEU A 304 21.90 -0.75 2.42
CA LEU A 304 22.74 0.44 2.30
C LEU A 304 22.50 1.31 3.53
N ASN A 305 23.58 1.62 4.25
CA ASN A 305 23.56 2.44 5.46
C ASN A 305 23.21 3.90 5.16
#